data_AF-A0A534RFM5-F1
#
_entry.id   AF-A0A534RFM5-F1
#
_cell.length_a   1.000
_cell.length_b   1.000
_cell.length_c   1.000
_cell.angle_alpha   90.00
_cell.angle_beta   90.00
_cell.angle_gamma   90.00
#
_symmetry.space_group_name_H-M   'P 1'
#
loop_
_entity.id
_entity.type
_entity.pdbx_description
1 polymer ?
#
loop_
_entity_poly.entity_id
_entity_poly.type
_entity_poly.pdbx_seq_one_letter_code
_entity_poly.pdbx_strand_id
1 'polypeptide(L)'
;MRIRIRTTWLARILGRAVPRVLLAALAGGGLLLSAAPAAHALTSKHPILFVHGIEGSGAQFESQAMRFESNGYAASWIDEVDYNSTRAVGDKSEVDQQIDEAIAALKQLTGKSQVDVVAHSLGTSVMYDYLTNGEMAAQRRANVAHYINVDGQNQNPGVPTLAVWAGRGTPGRNMEGAQNVTIPDQTHVQTATSAESFIEYFKFLRGGLPQHDIVPQKRITLAGKALNFPQNAGLAGASVQIWPLDANGVRATTTPLASIAISDGSTGGGAWGPVAANAGQRYEFALVQTGLPTLHIYYEPFVRSDYTLRLLASPAIEEYVGDRPGSVSAVMIRYKELWGDQGAENDQLLINGLNVCTEVLCPISKQVNAFFAFDRNRDGQTDLSEPDPVLSQLPFIQGADVFIPASSPPNATVSFQLISRGGGPERTLNVPNWEATADGVTIQWNDF
;
A
#
# COMPACT_ATOMS: atom_id res chain seq x y z
N MET A 1 19.10 -58.03 49.78
CA MET A 1 19.97 -58.60 50.85
C MET A 1 20.27 -57.50 51.88
N ARG A 2 20.59 -57.86 53.15
CA ARG A 2 20.81 -56.90 54.26
C ARG A 2 22.25 -56.31 54.20
N ILE A 3 22.45 -54.97 54.21
CA ILE A 3 22.60 -53.99 55.33
C ILE A 3 24.07 -53.73 55.76
N ARG A 4 24.37 -52.43 56.03
CA ARG A 4 25.56 -51.79 56.68
C ARG A 4 26.86 -51.71 55.85
N ILE A 5 27.50 -50.54 55.63
CA ILE A 5 27.78 -49.29 56.41
C ILE A 5 29.02 -49.38 57.31
N ARG A 6 29.99 -48.46 57.07
CA ARG A 6 30.84 -47.75 58.07
C ARG A 6 31.46 -46.52 57.37
N THR A 7 31.15 -45.28 57.80
CA THR A 7 31.95 -44.38 58.70
C THR A 7 33.28 -43.90 58.10
N THR A 8 33.73 -42.64 58.23
CA THR A 8 33.73 -41.80 59.45
C THR A 8 33.50 -40.28 59.26
N TRP A 9 33.20 -39.64 60.40
CA TRP A 9 33.20 -38.22 60.76
C TRP A 9 34.56 -37.49 60.47
N LEU A 10 34.72 -36.15 60.54
CA LEU A 10 34.40 -35.22 61.65
C LEU A 10 34.50 -33.71 61.30
N ALA A 11 33.89 -32.87 62.15
CA ALA A 11 34.28 -31.47 62.54
C ALA A 11 34.00 -30.27 61.59
N ARG A 12 33.70 -29.02 62.06
CA ARG A 12 33.34 -28.49 63.43
C ARG A 12 32.84 -27.01 63.39
N ILE A 13 31.80 -26.68 64.21
CA ILE A 13 31.63 -25.44 65.05
C ILE A 13 31.36 -24.09 64.31
N LEU A 14 30.56 -23.10 64.79
CA LEU A 14 29.78 -22.81 66.03
C LEU A 14 28.27 -23.23 65.90
N GLY A 15 27.24 -22.87 66.69
CA GLY A 15 27.00 -22.05 67.92
C GLY A 15 26.27 -20.71 67.65
N ARG A 16 25.26 -20.20 68.41
CA ARG A 16 24.65 -20.55 69.73
C ARG A 16 23.14 -20.15 69.83
N ALA A 17 22.42 -20.75 70.81
CA ALA A 17 21.24 -20.32 71.63
C ALA A 17 20.13 -19.37 71.07
N VAL A 18 18.83 -19.73 70.93
CA VAL A 18 17.79 -20.15 71.95
C VAL A 18 17.39 -19.00 72.92
N PRO A 19 16.09 -18.66 73.21
CA PRO A 19 14.85 -19.48 73.15
C PRO A 19 13.56 -18.87 72.50
N ARG A 20 12.47 -19.69 72.59
CA ARG A 20 11.01 -19.50 72.37
C ARG A 20 10.41 -18.11 72.77
N VAL A 21 9.24 -17.67 72.29
CA VAL A 21 7.88 -18.05 72.82
C VAL A 21 6.69 -17.49 71.99
N LEU A 22 5.55 -18.21 72.02
CA LEU A 22 4.14 -17.87 71.72
C LEU A 22 3.58 -17.74 70.27
N LEU A 23 2.27 -18.01 70.19
CA LEU A 23 1.36 -17.84 69.05
C LEU A 23 0.77 -16.42 69.04
N ALA A 24 0.40 -15.94 67.86
CA ALA A 24 -0.68 -14.98 67.67
C ALA A 24 -1.57 -15.47 66.51
N ALA A 25 -2.89 -15.37 66.65
CA ALA A 25 -3.84 -15.76 65.61
C ALA A 25 -4.29 -14.52 64.83
N LEU A 26 -4.35 -14.63 63.50
CA LEU A 26 -4.94 -13.63 62.61
C LEU A 26 -5.76 -14.33 61.52
N ALA A 27 -7.02 -13.94 61.38
CA ALA A 27 -7.82 -14.30 60.22
C ALA A 27 -7.47 -13.36 59.05
N GLY A 28 -7.27 -13.92 57.85
CA GLY A 28 -6.95 -13.18 56.64
C GLY A 28 -7.64 -13.82 55.44
N GLY A 29 -8.32 -13.03 54.62
CA GLY A 29 -9.26 -13.53 53.61
C GLY A 29 -8.59 -14.25 52.44
N GLY A 30 -9.10 -15.45 52.13
CA GLY A 30 -8.83 -16.14 50.86
C GLY A 30 -9.61 -15.52 49.70
N LEU A 31 -9.29 -14.27 49.35
CA LEU A 31 -9.93 -13.55 48.25
C LEU A 31 -9.37 -14.05 46.91
N LEU A 32 -9.94 -15.15 46.41
CA LEU A 32 -9.61 -15.74 45.11
C LEU A 32 -10.04 -14.79 43.98
N LEU A 33 -9.14 -13.87 43.63
CA LEU A 33 -9.24 -13.05 42.41
C LEU A 33 -8.98 -13.93 41.19
N SER A 34 -9.98 -14.73 40.81
CA SER A 34 -10.03 -15.43 39.53
C SER A 34 -10.31 -14.43 38.40
N ALA A 35 -9.32 -13.58 38.13
CA ALA A 35 -9.29 -12.72 36.95
C ALA A 35 -9.10 -13.60 35.71
N ALA A 36 -10.21 -14.15 35.20
CA ALA A 36 -10.24 -14.63 33.83
C ALA A 36 -9.80 -13.47 32.91
N PRO A 37 -8.96 -13.71 31.89
CA PRO A 37 -8.66 -12.68 30.90
C PRO A 37 -9.98 -12.29 30.25
N ALA A 38 -10.41 -11.04 30.44
CA ALA A 38 -11.59 -10.51 29.78
C ALA A 38 -11.31 -10.55 28.28
N ALA A 39 -11.93 -11.51 27.58
CA ALA A 39 -11.89 -11.58 26.13
C ALA A 39 -12.53 -10.29 25.60
N HIS A 40 -11.69 -9.35 25.18
CA HIS A 40 -12.15 -8.06 24.67
C HIS A 40 -12.89 -8.33 23.36
N ALA A 41 -14.21 -8.36 23.44
CA ALA A 41 -15.07 -8.50 22.28
C ALA A 41 -14.81 -7.29 21.38
N LEU A 42 -14.29 -7.54 20.18
CA LEU A 42 -13.97 -6.49 19.23
C LEU A 42 -15.22 -5.65 18.94
N THR A 43 -15.05 -4.34 18.79
CA THR A 43 -16.15 -3.38 18.55
C THR A 43 -16.99 -3.73 17.32
N SER A 44 -18.18 -3.15 17.19
CA SER A 44 -18.92 -3.16 15.92
C SER A 44 -18.06 -2.60 14.79
N LYS A 45 -17.99 -3.31 13.67
CA LYS A 45 -17.42 -2.79 12.42
C LYS A 45 -18.33 -1.73 11.82
N HIS A 46 -17.75 -0.68 11.25
CA HIS A 46 -18.37 0.11 10.19
C HIS A 46 -17.74 -0.27 8.84
N PRO A 47 -18.34 0.11 7.70
CA PRO A 47 -17.57 0.23 6.46
C PRO A 47 -16.44 1.25 6.59
N ILE A 48 -15.40 1.09 5.77
CA ILE A 48 -14.20 1.93 5.72
C ILE A 48 -14.17 2.69 4.39
N LEU A 49 -13.87 3.99 4.45
CA LEU A 49 -13.58 4.81 3.27
C LEU A 49 -12.11 5.26 3.30
N PHE A 50 -11.40 5.12 2.17
CA PHE A 50 -10.05 5.68 2.00
C PHE A 50 -10.05 6.95 1.14
N VAL A 51 -9.24 7.95 1.54
CA VAL A 51 -9.01 9.21 0.80
C VAL A 51 -7.50 9.43 0.62
N HIS A 52 -7.03 9.34 -0.63
CA HIS A 52 -5.60 9.30 -0.98
C HIS A 52 -4.89 10.67 -0.95
N GLY A 53 -3.57 10.66 -1.17
CA GLY A 53 -2.72 11.85 -1.22
C GLY A 53 -2.76 12.64 -2.55
N ILE A 54 -1.85 13.62 -2.66
CA ILE A 54 -1.54 14.29 -3.94
C ILE A 54 -0.88 13.27 -4.87
N GLU A 55 -1.29 13.24 -6.14
CA GLU A 55 -0.83 12.25 -7.13
C GLU A 55 -1.03 10.79 -6.64
N GLY A 56 -2.06 10.57 -5.82
CA GLY A 56 -2.45 9.26 -5.31
C GLY A 56 -3.67 8.64 -6.00
N SER A 57 -3.99 7.42 -5.58
CA SER A 57 -5.20 6.66 -5.94
C SER A 57 -5.55 5.68 -4.80
N GLY A 58 -6.62 4.90 -4.95
CA GLY A 58 -6.99 3.83 -4.01
C GLY A 58 -5.92 2.74 -3.82
N ALA A 59 -4.97 2.58 -4.74
CA ALA A 59 -3.92 1.56 -4.65
C ALA A 59 -3.02 1.72 -3.39
N GLN A 60 -2.92 2.92 -2.81
CA GLN A 60 -2.23 3.14 -1.52
C GLN A 60 -2.96 2.51 -0.31
N PHE A 61 -4.11 1.88 -0.54
CA PHE A 61 -4.87 1.13 0.46
C PHE A 61 -5.05 -0.35 0.09
N GLU A 62 -4.52 -0.82 -1.05
CA GLU A 62 -4.66 -2.19 -1.59
C GLU A 62 -4.29 -3.26 -0.54
N SER A 63 -3.06 -3.21 -0.03
CA SER A 63 -2.59 -4.07 1.08
C SER A 63 -3.40 -3.91 2.37
N GLN A 64 -3.97 -2.73 2.65
CA GLN A 64 -4.75 -2.50 3.87
C GLN A 64 -6.17 -3.05 3.76
N ALA A 65 -6.81 -2.94 2.59
CA ALA A 65 -8.08 -3.59 2.29
C ALA A 65 -7.95 -5.12 2.41
N MET A 66 -6.91 -5.70 1.79
CA MET A 66 -6.55 -7.11 1.92
C MET A 66 -6.35 -7.58 3.39
N ARG A 67 -5.73 -6.75 4.24
CA ARG A 67 -5.59 -7.03 5.69
C ARG A 67 -6.90 -6.88 6.46
N PHE A 68 -7.74 -5.88 6.16
CA PHE A 68 -9.06 -5.75 6.78
C PHE A 68 -9.97 -6.94 6.42
N GLU A 69 -10.01 -7.37 5.15
CA GLU A 69 -10.71 -8.57 4.72
C GLU A 69 -10.19 -9.84 5.42
N SER A 70 -8.86 -9.96 5.56
CA SER A 70 -8.25 -11.07 6.30
C SER A 70 -8.69 -11.13 7.76
N ASN A 71 -9.03 -9.98 8.34
CA ASN A 71 -9.65 -9.86 9.67
C ASN A 71 -11.20 -9.78 9.59
N GLY A 72 -11.77 -10.38 8.55
CA GLY A 72 -13.18 -10.68 8.36
C GLY A 72 -14.06 -9.49 7.99
N TYR A 73 -13.51 -8.40 7.42
CA TYR A 73 -14.35 -7.45 6.67
C TYR A 73 -14.78 -8.13 5.36
N ALA A 74 -15.89 -7.70 4.77
CA ALA A 74 -16.20 -8.04 3.38
C ALA A 74 -15.54 -7.01 2.47
N ALA A 75 -15.12 -7.41 1.27
CA ALA A 75 -14.58 -6.50 0.25
C ALA A 75 -15.46 -5.26 0.07
N SER A 76 -16.76 -5.48 -0.12
CA SER A 76 -17.78 -4.43 -0.30
C SER A 76 -18.16 -3.66 0.98
N TRP A 77 -17.33 -3.71 2.02
CA TRP A 77 -17.38 -2.79 3.17
C TRP A 77 -16.20 -1.81 3.15
N ILE A 78 -15.38 -1.83 2.10
CA ILE A 78 -14.24 -0.96 1.88
C ILE A 78 -14.43 -0.29 0.52
N ASP A 79 -14.14 1.00 0.45
CA ASP A 79 -14.19 1.78 -0.79
C ASP A 79 -13.07 2.84 -0.78
N GLU A 80 -12.64 3.30 -1.95
CA GLU A 80 -11.59 4.30 -2.10
C GLU A 80 -12.04 5.43 -3.03
N VAL A 81 -11.98 6.66 -2.53
CA VAL A 81 -12.27 7.86 -3.33
C VAL A 81 -11.06 8.18 -4.18
N ASP A 82 -11.08 7.78 -5.47
CA ASP A 82 -10.12 8.29 -6.46
C ASP A 82 -10.59 9.63 -7.01
N TYR A 83 -9.96 10.72 -6.58
CA TYR A 83 -10.36 12.08 -6.93
C TYR A 83 -9.25 12.81 -7.69
N ASN A 84 -9.62 13.92 -8.35
CA ASN A 84 -8.66 14.81 -8.99
C ASN A 84 -7.85 15.58 -7.94
N SER A 85 -6.79 14.95 -7.46
CA SER A 85 -5.96 15.47 -6.38
C SER A 85 -5.30 16.81 -6.70
N THR A 86 -5.00 17.07 -7.97
CA THR A 86 -4.39 18.34 -8.42
C THR A 86 -5.37 19.51 -8.33
N ARG A 87 -6.67 19.30 -8.58
CA ARG A 87 -7.73 20.29 -8.33
C ARG A 87 -7.92 20.54 -6.83
N ALA A 88 -7.97 19.47 -6.04
CA ALA A 88 -8.28 19.50 -4.60
C ALA A 88 -7.29 20.30 -3.74
N VAL A 89 -6.09 20.60 -4.25
CA VAL A 89 -5.17 21.57 -3.64
C VAL A 89 -5.87 22.92 -3.44
N GLY A 90 -6.56 23.43 -4.47
CA GLY A 90 -7.23 24.74 -4.45
C GLY A 90 -8.75 24.67 -4.23
N ASP A 91 -9.44 23.68 -4.80
CA ASP A 91 -10.90 23.55 -4.76
C ASP A 91 -11.32 22.10 -4.49
N LYS A 92 -12.00 21.88 -3.37
CA LYS A 92 -12.39 20.55 -2.89
C LYS A 92 -13.84 20.17 -3.25
N SER A 93 -14.61 21.05 -3.87
CA SER A 93 -16.06 20.87 -4.08
C SER A 93 -16.46 19.55 -4.78
N GLU A 94 -15.62 19.06 -5.71
CA GLU A 94 -15.82 17.76 -6.39
C GLU A 94 -15.54 16.56 -5.47
N VAL A 95 -14.40 16.55 -4.77
CA VAL A 95 -14.05 15.45 -3.85
C VAL A 95 -14.96 15.44 -2.63
N ASP A 96 -15.42 16.60 -2.18
CA ASP A 96 -16.45 16.75 -1.15
C ASP A 96 -17.74 16.01 -1.51
N GLN A 97 -18.22 16.19 -2.75
CA GLN A 97 -19.41 15.48 -3.24
C GLN A 97 -19.14 13.97 -3.37
N GLN A 98 -17.98 13.57 -3.89
CA GLN A 98 -17.60 12.16 -4.00
C GLN A 98 -17.53 11.46 -2.64
N ILE A 99 -17.04 12.13 -1.59
CA ILE A 99 -17.02 11.61 -0.22
C ILE A 99 -18.45 11.51 0.33
N ASP A 100 -19.30 12.54 0.18
CA ASP A 100 -20.71 12.49 0.61
C ASP A 100 -21.46 11.31 -0.07
N GLU A 101 -21.23 11.08 -1.37
CA GLU A 101 -21.82 9.99 -2.15
C GLU A 101 -21.30 8.61 -1.76
N ALA A 102 -19.97 8.42 -1.63
CA ALA A 102 -19.37 7.15 -1.21
C ALA A 102 -19.79 6.77 0.23
N ILE A 103 -19.84 7.74 1.15
CA ILE A 103 -20.36 7.55 2.51
C ILE A 103 -21.83 7.13 2.48
N ALA A 104 -22.66 7.71 1.61
CA ALA A 104 -24.05 7.32 1.45
C ALA A 104 -24.19 5.88 0.91
N ALA A 105 -23.41 5.52 -0.11
CA ALA A 105 -23.39 4.18 -0.70
C ALA A 105 -22.97 3.10 0.31
N LEU A 106 -21.85 3.31 1.02
CA LEU A 106 -21.37 2.41 2.06
C LEU A 106 -22.40 2.22 3.19
N LYS A 107 -23.06 3.29 3.63
CA LYS A 107 -24.13 3.23 4.65
C LYS A 107 -25.35 2.46 4.15
N GLN A 108 -25.79 2.69 2.91
CA GLN A 108 -26.90 1.97 2.28
C GLN A 108 -26.60 0.47 2.13
N LEU A 109 -25.40 0.11 1.67
CA LEU A 109 -24.97 -1.26 1.42
C LEU A 109 -24.78 -2.09 2.70
N THR A 110 -24.28 -1.47 3.77
CA THR A 110 -23.98 -2.15 5.04
C THR A 110 -25.08 -2.04 6.10
N GLY A 111 -26.07 -1.16 5.89
CA GLY A 111 -27.09 -0.82 6.89
C GLY A 111 -26.54 -0.07 8.11
N LYS A 112 -25.33 0.50 8.02
CA LYS A 112 -24.68 1.24 9.11
C LYS A 112 -25.06 2.71 9.09
N SER A 113 -25.11 3.32 10.27
CA SER A 113 -25.36 4.76 10.43
C SER A 113 -24.13 5.63 10.15
N GLN A 114 -22.93 5.05 10.24
CA GLN A 114 -21.64 5.74 10.14
C GLN A 114 -20.60 4.88 9.40
N VAL A 115 -19.55 5.56 8.92
CA VAL A 115 -18.32 4.97 8.36
C VAL A 115 -17.13 5.18 9.32
N ASP A 116 -16.09 4.37 9.19
CA ASP A 116 -14.74 4.71 9.63
C ASP A 116 -13.98 5.30 8.43
N VAL A 117 -13.13 6.32 8.59
CA VAL A 117 -12.39 6.94 7.46
C VAL A 117 -10.89 6.90 7.69
N VAL A 118 -10.13 6.53 6.66
CA VAL A 118 -8.66 6.64 6.63
C VAL A 118 -8.25 7.63 5.53
N ALA A 119 -7.38 8.58 5.85
CA ALA A 119 -6.86 9.52 4.85
C ALA A 119 -5.34 9.67 4.95
N HIS A 120 -4.69 9.83 3.80
CA HIS A 120 -3.23 9.94 3.68
C HIS A 120 -2.82 11.27 3.04
N SER A 121 -1.73 11.88 3.52
CA SER A 121 -1.10 13.05 2.88
C SER A 121 -2.11 14.18 2.61
N LEU A 122 -2.21 14.72 1.38
CA LEU A 122 -3.22 15.72 0.99
C LEU A 122 -4.67 15.31 1.34
N GLY A 123 -5.01 14.03 1.28
CA GLY A 123 -6.35 13.52 1.63
C GLY A 123 -6.74 13.83 3.07
N THR A 124 -5.77 13.99 3.98
CA THR A 124 -6.05 14.47 5.34
C THR A 124 -6.48 15.93 5.39
N SER A 125 -5.97 16.78 4.49
CA SER A 125 -6.36 18.18 4.35
C SER A 125 -7.69 18.32 3.62
N VAL A 126 -8.03 17.37 2.75
CA VAL A 126 -9.38 17.22 2.19
C VAL A 126 -10.36 16.83 3.29
N MET A 127 -10.09 15.75 4.03
CA MET A 127 -10.96 15.28 5.13
C MET A 127 -11.08 16.31 6.27
N TYR A 128 -10.04 17.06 6.58
CA TYR A 128 -10.13 18.14 7.59
C TYR A 128 -11.06 19.26 7.14
N ASP A 129 -10.96 19.74 5.89
CA ASP A 129 -11.86 20.76 5.35
C ASP A 129 -13.30 20.23 5.27
N TYR A 130 -13.51 19.07 4.65
CA TYR A 130 -14.79 18.36 4.55
C TYR A 130 -15.50 18.20 5.91
N LEU A 131 -14.76 17.89 6.99
CA LEU A 131 -15.30 17.72 8.34
C LEU A 131 -15.41 19.00 9.16
N THR A 132 -14.78 20.12 8.79
CA THR A 132 -14.76 21.34 9.62
C THR A 132 -15.39 22.57 8.98
N ASN A 133 -15.45 22.64 7.65
CA ASN A 133 -15.81 23.83 6.90
C ASN A 133 -17.21 23.76 6.26
N GLY A 134 -17.84 24.93 6.08
CA GLY A 134 -19.19 25.06 5.52
C GLY A 134 -20.33 24.56 6.42
N GLU A 135 -21.56 24.78 5.97
CA GLU A 135 -22.79 24.46 6.73
C GLU A 135 -22.97 22.94 6.94
N MET A 136 -22.45 22.12 6.01
CA MET A 136 -22.56 20.66 6.03
C MET A 136 -21.66 19.98 7.08
N ALA A 137 -20.64 20.67 7.61
CA ALA A 137 -19.60 20.08 8.46
C ALA A 137 -20.16 19.31 9.67
N ALA A 138 -21.22 19.82 10.32
CA ALA A 138 -21.85 19.15 11.46
C ALA A 138 -22.53 17.82 11.07
N GLN A 139 -23.18 17.77 9.90
CA GLN A 139 -23.83 16.57 9.38
C GLN A 139 -22.80 15.56 8.85
N ARG A 140 -21.72 16.04 8.22
CA ARG A 140 -20.60 15.20 7.77
C ARG A 140 -19.85 14.55 8.92
N ARG A 141 -19.56 15.28 10.01
CA ARG A 141 -19.02 14.68 11.25
C ARG A 141 -19.96 13.63 11.84
N ALA A 142 -21.28 13.83 11.79
CA ALA A 142 -22.24 12.83 12.26
C ALA A 142 -22.22 11.51 11.43
N ASN A 143 -21.73 11.54 10.18
CA ASN A 143 -21.54 10.33 9.37
C ASN A 143 -20.25 9.53 9.72
N VAL A 144 -19.29 10.11 10.45
CA VAL A 144 -17.98 9.48 10.72
C VAL A 144 -17.92 9.02 12.19
N ALA A 145 -17.66 7.73 12.41
CA ALA A 145 -17.47 7.17 13.75
C ALA A 145 -16.03 7.33 14.23
N HIS A 146 -15.06 7.07 13.35
CA HIS A 146 -13.63 7.20 13.63
C HIS A 146 -12.90 7.75 12.41
N TYR A 147 -11.83 8.51 12.64
CA TYR A 147 -10.95 9.05 11.61
C TYR A 147 -9.48 8.64 11.85
N ILE A 148 -8.78 8.24 10.80
CA ILE A 148 -7.35 7.90 10.83
C ILE A 148 -6.62 8.85 9.87
N ASN A 149 -5.71 9.64 10.43
CA ASN A 149 -4.98 10.71 9.77
C ASN A 149 -3.51 10.27 9.56
N VAL A 150 -3.16 9.82 8.36
CA VAL A 150 -1.85 9.23 8.06
C VAL A 150 -0.92 10.26 7.42
N ASP A 151 0.08 10.68 8.20
CA ASP A 151 1.23 11.52 7.87
C ASP A 151 0.96 12.86 7.13
N GLY A 152 -0.29 13.31 7.09
CA GLY A 152 -0.70 14.58 6.50
C GLY A 152 -0.80 15.73 7.51
N GLN A 153 -1.89 16.50 7.50
CA GLN A 153 -2.12 17.64 8.39
C GLN A 153 -2.30 17.22 9.87
N ASN A 154 -2.17 18.14 10.83
CA ASN A 154 -2.10 17.83 12.27
C ASN A 154 -3.14 18.51 13.17
N GLN A 155 -4.24 19.02 12.60
CA GLN A 155 -5.41 19.53 13.33
C GLN A 155 -6.49 18.45 13.44
N ASN A 156 -7.13 18.34 14.61
CA ASN A 156 -8.17 17.33 14.84
C ASN A 156 -9.54 17.83 14.33
N PRO A 157 -10.22 17.12 13.41
CA PRO A 157 -11.50 17.56 12.86
C PRO A 157 -12.72 17.44 13.80
N GLY A 158 -12.53 17.05 15.07
CA GLY A 158 -13.61 17.01 16.06
C GLY A 158 -14.41 15.70 16.07
N VAL A 159 -13.82 14.60 15.60
CA VAL A 159 -14.32 13.23 15.72
C VAL A 159 -13.25 12.34 16.39
N PRO A 160 -13.58 11.15 16.92
CA PRO A 160 -12.57 10.23 17.45
C PRO A 160 -11.46 9.98 16.42
N THR A 161 -10.24 10.41 16.73
CA THR A 161 -9.13 10.46 15.75
C THR A 161 -7.87 9.74 16.23
N LEU A 162 -7.27 8.96 15.33
CA LEU A 162 -5.90 8.46 15.40
C LEU A 162 -5.05 9.22 14.38
N ALA A 163 -3.93 9.81 14.83
CA ALA A 163 -2.89 10.36 13.96
C ALA A 163 -1.68 9.41 13.92
N VAL A 164 -1.27 9.04 12.71
CA VAL A 164 -0.16 8.11 12.44
C VAL A 164 0.94 8.85 11.69
N TRP A 165 2.15 8.85 12.21
CA TRP A 165 3.27 9.65 11.71
C TRP A 165 4.43 8.78 11.21
N ALA A 166 5.08 9.21 10.12
CA ALA A 166 6.24 8.52 9.55
C ALA A 166 7.49 8.74 10.41
N GLY A 167 8.18 7.65 10.82
CA GLY A 167 9.36 7.70 11.68
C GLY A 167 10.59 8.36 11.07
N ARG A 168 10.71 8.37 9.74
CA ARG A 168 11.70 9.14 8.98
C ARG A 168 11.10 10.40 8.32
N GLY A 169 9.92 10.82 8.77
CA GLY A 169 9.30 12.10 8.43
C GLY A 169 9.78 13.25 9.34
N THR A 170 9.04 14.35 9.39
CA THR A 170 9.32 15.48 10.29
C THR A 170 9.32 15.04 11.76
N PRO A 171 10.38 15.29 12.55
CA PRO A 171 10.40 14.91 13.96
C PRO A 171 9.34 15.61 14.82
N GLY A 172 8.85 14.93 15.87
CA GLY A 172 8.03 15.55 16.92
C GLY A 172 6.57 15.89 16.52
N ARG A 173 6.04 15.30 15.44
CA ARG A 173 4.65 15.55 15.00
C ARG A 173 3.66 15.16 16.09
N ASN A 174 2.62 15.97 16.26
CA ASN A 174 1.51 15.70 17.16
C ASN A 174 0.22 16.38 16.65
N MET A 175 -0.92 15.73 16.88
CA MET A 175 -2.26 16.27 16.73
C MET A 175 -2.94 16.31 18.09
N GLU A 176 -3.32 17.50 18.56
CA GLU A 176 -3.97 17.68 19.87
C GLU A 176 -5.36 16.99 19.90
N GLY A 177 -5.72 16.41 21.05
CA GLY A 177 -7.00 15.71 21.24
C GLY A 177 -7.15 14.37 20.48
N ALA A 178 -6.15 13.93 19.73
CA ALA A 178 -6.13 12.64 19.03
C ALA A 178 -5.24 11.61 19.74
N GLN A 179 -5.51 10.32 19.52
CA GLN A 179 -4.47 9.30 19.76
C GLN A 179 -3.34 9.55 18.76
N ASN A 180 -2.08 9.51 19.19
CA ASN A 180 -0.92 9.74 18.33
C ASN A 180 0.01 8.53 18.38
N VAL A 181 0.54 8.13 17.23
CA VAL A 181 1.59 7.11 17.12
C VAL A 181 2.56 7.47 16.00
N THR A 182 3.85 7.18 16.20
CA THR A 182 4.89 7.31 15.17
C THR A 182 5.39 5.91 14.85
N ILE A 183 5.37 5.51 13.58
CA ILE A 183 5.84 4.20 13.14
C ILE A 183 7.34 4.30 12.81
N PRO A 184 8.24 3.64 13.58
CA PRO A 184 9.67 3.81 13.43
C PRO A 184 10.17 3.33 12.06
N ASP A 185 11.19 4.01 11.52
CA ASP A 185 11.90 3.62 10.29
C ASP A 185 11.02 3.49 9.03
N GLN A 186 9.92 4.25 8.98
CA GLN A 186 9.05 4.33 7.80
C GLN A 186 9.03 5.74 7.19
N THR A 187 8.91 5.80 5.86
CA THR A 187 8.71 7.02 5.06
C THR A 187 7.22 7.29 4.78
N HIS A 188 6.92 8.36 4.06
CA HIS A 188 5.59 8.97 3.93
C HIS A 188 4.50 8.04 3.38
N VAL A 189 4.76 7.36 2.27
CA VAL A 189 3.83 6.40 1.63
C VAL A 189 3.94 5.02 2.28
N GLN A 190 5.14 4.57 2.65
CA GLN A 190 5.34 3.36 3.45
C GLN A 190 4.47 3.34 4.72
N THR A 191 4.30 4.49 5.38
CA THR A 191 3.46 4.62 6.59
C THR A 191 1.95 4.48 6.31
N ALA A 192 1.50 4.62 5.05
CA ALA A 192 0.13 4.32 4.65
C ALA A 192 -0.09 2.83 4.39
N THR A 193 0.89 2.13 3.82
CA THR A 193 0.76 0.75 3.32
C THR A 193 1.24 -0.34 4.28
N SER A 194 1.91 0.01 5.39
CA SER A 194 2.58 -0.97 6.25
C SER A 194 1.66 -1.81 7.14
N ALA A 195 2.16 -3.00 7.49
CA ALA A 195 1.53 -3.89 8.46
C ALA A 195 1.60 -3.32 9.89
N GLU A 196 2.64 -2.56 10.23
CA GLU A 196 2.77 -1.85 11.51
C GLU A 196 1.69 -0.79 11.66
N SER A 197 1.45 0.03 10.62
CA SER A 197 0.32 0.96 10.59
C SER A 197 -1.03 0.25 10.67
N PHE A 198 -1.19 -0.87 9.95
CA PHE A 198 -2.43 -1.67 10.03
C PHE A 198 -2.74 -2.16 11.44
N ILE A 199 -1.72 -2.56 12.21
CA ILE A 199 -1.89 -2.96 13.62
C ILE A 199 -2.46 -1.80 14.44
N GLU A 200 -2.00 -0.57 14.26
CA GLU A 200 -2.54 0.61 14.95
C GLU A 200 -3.94 1.00 14.44
N TYR A 201 -4.20 0.92 13.13
CA TYR A 201 -5.54 1.13 12.57
C TYR A 201 -6.55 0.16 13.19
N PHE A 202 -6.21 -1.15 13.21
CA PHE A 202 -7.10 -2.18 13.71
C PHE A 202 -7.27 -2.10 15.23
N LYS A 203 -6.21 -1.80 16.00
CA LYS A 203 -6.32 -1.49 17.44
C LYS A 203 -7.32 -0.38 17.71
N PHE A 204 -7.21 0.73 16.98
CA PHE A 204 -8.03 1.92 17.18
C PHE A 204 -9.50 1.67 16.81
N LEU A 205 -9.77 1.12 15.62
CA LEU A 205 -11.14 0.86 15.17
C LEU A 205 -11.81 -0.29 15.93
N ARG A 206 -11.05 -1.33 16.34
CA ARG A 206 -11.59 -2.62 16.81
C ARG A 206 -11.37 -2.93 18.29
N GLY A 207 -10.53 -2.17 18.99
CA GLY A 207 -10.24 -2.36 20.42
C GLY A 207 -9.36 -3.57 20.74
N GLY A 208 -8.62 -4.10 19.76
CA GLY A 208 -7.76 -5.27 19.92
C GLY A 208 -6.80 -5.46 18.75
N LEU A 209 -5.88 -6.43 18.85
CA LEU A 209 -4.95 -6.75 17.76
C LEU A 209 -5.65 -7.44 16.59
N PRO A 210 -5.17 -7.27 15.34
CA PRO A 210 -5.55 -8.14 14.24
C PRO A 210 -5.03 -9.56 14.50
N GLN A 211 -5.73 -10.56 13.98
CA GLN A 211 -5.35 -11.98 14.06
C GLN A 211 -4.46 -12.40 12.90
N HIS A 212 -4.55 -11.68 11.78
CA HIS A 212 -3.87 -12.02 10.53
C HIS A 212 -3.32 -10.78 9.82
N ASP A 213 -2.26 -10.98 9.04
CA ASP A 213 -1.84 -10.09 7.96
C ASP A 213 -2.63 -10.45 6.67
N ILE A 214 -2.01 -10.45 5.48
CA ILE A 214 -2.67 -10.85 4.22
C ILE A 214 -2.79 -12.37 4.15
N VAL A 215 -4.01 -12.90 4.29
CA VAL A 215 -4.28 -14.35 4.20
C VAL A 215 -4.44 -14.79 2.73
N PRO A 216 -3.67 -15.78 2.24
CA PRO A 216 -3.84 -16.28 0.87
C PRO A 216 -5.15 -17.06 0.65
N GLN A 217 -5.65 -17.02 -0.59
CA GLN A 217 -6.80 -17.78 -1.09
C GLN A 217 -6.33 -18.65 -2.28
N LYS A 218 -7.08 -19.69 -2.68
CA LYS A 218 -6.69 -20.56 -3.82
C LYS A 218 -7.34 -20.16 -5.15
N ARG A 219 -8.62 -19.80 -5.12
CA ARG A 219 -9.35 -19.19 -6.22
C ARG A 219 -9.62 -17.76 -5.83
N ILE A 220 -9.40 -16.84 -6.77
CA ILE A 220 -9.39 -15.42 -6.51
C ILE A 220 -10.23 -14.69 -7.53
N THR A 221 -10.63 -13.47 -7.19
CA THR A 221 -11.29 -12.53 -8.08
C THR A 221 -10.41 -11.30 -8.20
N LEU A 222 -10.25 -10.77 -9.41
CA LEU A 222 -9.51 -9.54 -9.69
C LEU A 222 -10.46 -8.50 -10.28
N ALA A 223 -10.48 -7.32 -9.68
CA ALA A 223 -11.22 -6.14 -10.13
C ALA A 223 -10.40 -4.88 -9.84
N GLY A 224 -10.82 -3.74 -10.38
CA GLY A 224 -10.13 -2.49 -10.14
C GLY A 224 -10.68 -1.34 -10.98
N LYS A 225 -9.87 -0.31 -11.17
CA LYS A 225 -10.17 0.83 -12.05
C LYS A 225 -9.06 1.02 -13.09
N ALA A 226 -9.39 1.60 -14.23
CA ALA A 226 -8.46 2.03 -15.28
C ALA A 226 -8.56 3.55 -15.41
N LEU A 227 -7.51 4.26 -14.99
CA LEU A 227 -7.56 5.70 -14.66
C LEU A 227 -6.45 6.50 -15.33
N ASN A 228 -6.78 7.74 -15.69
CA ASN A 228 -5.81 8.76 -16.10
C ASN A 228 -5.16 9.41 -14.89
N PHE A 229 -3.87 9.15 -14.68
CA PHE A 229 -3.03 9.75 -13.64
C PHE A 229 -2.57 11.16 -14.03
N PRO A 230 -2.55 12.15 -13.10
CA PRO A 230 -2.97 12.09 -11.69
C PRO A 230 -4.41 12.58 -11.42
N GLN A 231 -5.22 12.83 -12.45
CA GLN A 231 -6.58 13.39 -12.29
C GLN A 231 -7.64 12.33 -11.90
N ASN A 232 -7.33 11.04 -11.98
CA ASN A 232 -8.19 9.91 -11.66
C ASN A 232 -9.54 9.86 -12.42
N ALA A 233 -9.58 10.42 -13.63
CA ALA A 233 -10.68 10.22 -14.56
C ALA A 233 -10.63 8.80 -15.16
N GLY A 234 -11.78 8.14 -15.29
CA GLY A 234 -11.89 6.83 -15.94
C GLY A 234 -11.51 6.86 -17.42
N LEU A 235 -10.81 5.83 -17.89
CA LEU A 235 -10.34 5.73 -19.28
C LEU A 235 -11.44 5.24 -20.25
N ALA A 236 -12.55 5.97 -20.34
CA ALA A 236 -13.69 5.59 -21.19
C ALA A 236 -13.30 5.42 -22.66
N GLY A 237 -13.68 4.28 -23.26
CA GLY A 237 -13.28 3.89 -24.61
C GLY A 237 -12.02 3.03 -24.68
N ALA A 238 -11.27 2.89 -23.58
CA ALA A 238 -10.20 1.90 -23.46
C ALA A 238 -10.76 0.48 -23.28
N SER A 239 -9.91 -0.54 -23.46
CA SER A 239 -10.20 -1.90 -22.99
C SER A 239 -9.06 -2.48 -22.17
N VAL A 240 -9.41 -3.07 -21.02
CA VAL A 240 -8.51 -3.88 -20.19
C VAL A 240 -8.61 -5.32 -20.65
N GLN A 241 -7.49 -5.86 -21.14
CA GLN A 241 -7.34 -7.27 -21.48
C GLN A 241 -6.46 -7.98 -20.44
N ILE A 242 -6.96 -9.07 -19.86
CA ILE A 242 -6.23 -9.84 -18.86
C ILE A 242 -5.68 -11.11 -19.51
N TRP A 243 -4.37 -11.28 -19.54
CA TRP A 243 -3.69 -12.41 -20.16
C TRP A 243 -2.92 -13.25 -19.12
N PRO A 244 -3.14 -14.57 -19.02
CA PRO A 244 -2.31 -15.43 -18.19
C PRO A 244 -0.92 -15.58 -18.82
N LEU A 245 0.14 -15.59 -18.00
CA LEU A 245 1.53 -15.61 -18.46
C LEU A 245 2.26 -16.92 -18.15
N ASP A 246 3.29 -17.21 -18.93
CA ASP A 246 4.31 -18.22 -18.61
C ASP A 246 5.39 -17.68 -17.64
N ALA A 247 6.42 -18.48 -17.36
CA ALA A 247 7.54 -18.09 -16.50
C ALA A 247 8.43 -16.96 -17.07
N ASN A 248 8.38 -16.75 -18.39
CA ASN A 248 9.15 -15.73 -19.11
C ASN A 248 8.35 -14.42 -19.29
N GLY A 249 7.09 -14.38 -18.85
CA GLY A 249 6.19 -13.24 -19.04
C GLY A 249 5.46 -13.23 -20.39
N VAL A 250 5.56 -14.29 -21.18
CA VAL A 250 4.88 -14.42 -22.47
C VAL A 250 3.44 -14.88 -22.26
N ARG A 251 2.50 -14.34 -23.04
CA ARG A 251 1.08 -14.71 -22.99
C ARG A 251 0.90 -16.21 -23.26
N ALA A 252 0.39 -16.95 -22.27
CA ALA A 252 0.24 -18.41 -22.30
C ALA A 252 -0.98 -18.89 -23.11
N THR A 253 -1.81 -17.97 -23.63
CA THR A 253 -3.02 -18.23 -24.41
C THR A 253 -3.10 -17.34 -25.63
N THR A 254 -3.78 -17.80 -26.69
CA THR A 254 -3.99 -17.04 -27.94
C THR A 254 -5.15 -16.03 -27.86
N THR A 255 -5.94 -16.08 -26.78
CA THR A 255 -6.99 -15.11 -26.43
C THR A 255 -6.84 -14.71 -24.97
N PRO A 256 -7.27 -13.51 -24.55
CA PRO A 256 -7.23 -13.13 -23.15
C PRO A 256 -8.23 -13.93 -22.31
N LEU A 257 -8.00 -14.00 -20.99
CA LEU A 257 -8.94 -14.52 -20.00
C LEU A 257 -10.21 -13.65 -19.91
N ALA A 258 -10.04 -12.33 -20.05
CA ALA A 258 -11.13 -11.36 -20.15
C ALA A 258 -10.69 -10.16 -21.01
N SER A 259 -11.63 -9.58 -21.75
CA SER A 259 -11.46 -8.29 -22.44
C SER A 259 -12.67 -7.43 -22.06
N ILE A 260 -12.42 -6.35 -21.31
CA ILE A 260 -13.48 -5.52 -20.71
C ILE A 260 -13.35 -4.12 -21.29
N ALA A 261 -14.44 -3.54 -21.79
CA ALA A 261 -14.45 -2.16 -22.26
C ALA A 261 -14.76 -1.23 -21.07
N ILE A 262 -14.03 -0.12 -20.96
CA ILE A 262 -14.26 0.89 -19.94
C ILE A 262 -15.31 1.88 -20.47
N SER A 263 -16.42 2.04 -19.75
CA SER A 263 -17.55 2.88 -20.16
C SER A 263 -17.70 4.16 -19.34
N ASP A 264 -17.26 4.16 -18.08
CA ASP A 264 -17.38 5.30 -17.18
C ASP A 264 -16.09 6.13 -17.21
N GLY A 265 -16.22 7.37 -17.69
CA GLY A 265 -15.13 8.35 -17.81
C GLY A 265 -15.13 9.42 -16.73
N SER A 266 -15.96 9.29 -15.69
CA SER A 266 -16.01 10.24 -14.58
C SER A 266 -14.74 10.19 -13.72
N THR A 267 -14.47 11.27 -12.98
CA THR A 267 -13.50 11.27 -11.87
C THR A 267 -13.91 10.21 -10.85
N GLY A 268 -13.05 9.22 -10.62
CA GLY A 268 -13.32 8.09 -9.73
C GLY A 268 -13.98 6.86 -10.38
N GLY A 269 -14.35 6.96 -11.66
CA GLY A 269 -14.98 5.90 -12.46
C GLY A 269 -14.01 4.83 -12.95
N GLY A 270 -14.05 4.49 -14.24
CA GLY A 270 -13.08 3.60 -14.88
C GLY A 270 -13.10 2.13 -14.43
N ALA A 271 -14.13 1.70 -13.68
CA ALA A 271 -14.18 0.39 -13.04
C ALA A 271 -14.23 -0.79 -14.04
N TRP A 272 -13.55 -1.90 -13.68
CA TRP A 272 -13.51 -3.14 -14.45
C TRP A 272 -13.49 -4.39 -13.55
N GLY A 273 -13.87 -5.53 -14.14
CA GLY A 273 -14.08 -6.79 -13.43
C GLY A 273 -15.48 -6.88 -12.80
N PRO A 274 -15.71 -7.80 -11.85
CA PRO A 274 -14.78 -8.83 -11.38
C PRO A 274 -14.44 -9.91 -12.42
N VAL A 275 -13.20 -10.39 -12.42
CA VAL A 275 -12.72 -11.52 -13.24
C VAL A 275 -12.18 -12.64 -12.35
N ALA A 276 -12.59 -13.87 -12.60
CA ALA A 276 -12.12 -15.04 -11.85
C ALA A 276 -10.71 -15.47 -12.29
N ALA A 277 -9.80 -15.62 -11.34
CA ALA A 277 -8.39 -15.93 -11.55
C ALA A 277 -7.85 -16.96 -10.53
N ASN A 278 -6.59 -17.37 -10.70
CA ASN A 278 -5.89 -18.32 -9.82
C ASN A 278 -4.80 -17.60 -9.03
N ALA A 279 -4.68 -17.90 -7.73
CA ALA A 279 -3.58 -17.35 -6.93
C ALA A 279 -2.23 -17.93 -7.38
N GLY A 280 -1.17 -17.10 -7.33
CA GLY A 280 0.18 -17.48 -7.75
C GLY A 280 0.39 -17.58 -9.27
N GLN A 281 -0.66 -17.41 -10.09
CA GLN A 281 -0.53 -17.26 -11.54
C GLN A 281 -0.14 -15.81 -11.86
N ARG A 282 0.85 -15.61 -12.76
CA ARG A 282 1.19 -14.28 -13.29
C ARG A 282 0.19 -13.86 -14.37
N TYR A 283 -0.11 -12.57 -14.41
CA TYR A 283 -1.00 -11.96 -15.39
C TYR A 283 -0.37 -10.68 -15.97
N GLU A 284 -0.70 -10.41 -17.23
CA GLU A 284 -0.53 -9.12 -17.89
C GLU A 284 -1.91 -8.46 -17.99
N PHE A 285 -2.00 -7.20 -17.61
CA PHE A 285 -3.14 -6.33 -17.90
C PHE A 285 -2.74 -5.41 -19.03
N ALA A 286 -3.12 -5.76 -20.26
CA ALA A 286 -2.90 -4.93 -21.44
C ALA A 286 -4.05 -3.91 -21.54
N LEU A 287 -3.72 -2.65 -21.33
CA LEU A 287 -4.64 -1.52 -21.45
C LEU A 287 -4.53 -0.95 -22.87
N VAL A 288 -5.56 -1.22 -23.67
CA VAL A 288 -5.59 -0.95 -25.11
C VAL A 288 -6.48 0.27 -25.39
N GLN A 289 -5.95 1.27 -26.09
CA GLN A 289 -6.66 2.48 -26.49
C GLN A 289 -6.53 2.69 -28.01
N THR A 290 -7.60 3.18 -28.66
CA THR A 290 -7.59 3.30 -30.13
C THR A 290 -6.72 4.46 -30.58
N GLY A 291 -5.61 4.15 -31.26
CA GLY A 291 -4.68 5.15 -31.81
C GLY A 291 -3.60 5.62 -30.83
N LEU A 292 -3.45 4.96 -29.69
CA LEU A 292 -2.37 5.17 -28.72
C LEU A 292 -1.54 3.87 -28.56
N PRO A 293 -0.33 3.95 -27.98
CA PRO A 293 0.42 2.78 -27.56
C PRO A 293 -0.35 1.84 -26.62
N THR A 294 0.03 0.56 -26.58
CA THR A 294 -0.52 -0.39 -25.58
C THR A 294 0.28 -0.31 -24.29
N LEU A 295 -0.37 -0.13 -23.15
CA LEU A 295 0.29 -0.25 -21.84
C LEU A 295 0.19 -1.69 -21.33
N HIS A 296 1.34 -2.31 -21.10
CA HIS A 296 1.49 -3.67 -20.58
C HIS A 296 1.80 -3.60 -19.09
N ILE A 297 0.78 -3.80 -18.26
CA ILE A 297 0.87 -3.64 -16.81
C ILE A 297 1.02 -5.02 -16.15
N TYR A 298 2.07 -5.19 -15.37
CA TYR A 298 2.45 -6.44 -14.71
C TYR A 298 2.51 -6.27 -13.20
N TYR A 299 1.71 -7.07 -12.49
CA TYR A 299 1.76 -7.19 -11.03
C TYR A 299 2.59 -8.41 -10.61
N GLU A 300 3.00 -8.44 -9.34
CA GLU A 300 3.42 -9.68 -8.70
C GLU A 300 2.28 -10.71 -8.58
N PRO A 301 2.57 -12.00 -8.37
CA PRO A 301 1.53 -13.03 -8.35
C PRO A 301 0.54 -12.86 -7.19
N PHE A 302 -0.70 -12.48 -7.50
CA PHE A 302 -1.76 -12.28 -6.52
C PHE A 302 -1.94 -13.50 -5.60
N VAL A 303 -1.96 -13.26 -4.28
CA VAL A 303 -2.12 -14.31 -3.27
C VAL A 303 -3.58 -14.51 -2.85
N ARG A 304 -4.47 -13.58 -3.15
CA ARG A 304 -5.90 -13.58 -2.78
C ARG A 304 -6.73 -12.77 -3.79
N SER A 305 -8.03 -12.68 -3.56
CA SER A 305 -8.90 -11.76 -4.32
C SER A 305 -8.54 -10.32 -4.02
N ASP A 306 -8.56 -9.48 -5.06
CA ASP A 306 -8.26 -8.05 -5.01
C ASP A 306 -9.30 -7.27 -5.83
N TYR A 307 -9.68 -6.09 -5.33
CA TYR A 307 -10.67 -5.20 -5.91
C TYR A 307 -10.16 -3.74 -6.00
N THR A 308 -8.93 -3.49 -5.53
CA THR A 308 -8.35 -2.15 -5.34
C THR A 308 -7.31 -1.83 -6.42
N LEU A 309 -7.03 -2.75 -7.34
CA LEU A 309 -6.07 -2.59 -8.45
C LEU A 309 -6.33 -1.30 -9.27
N ARG A 310 -5.28 -0.53 -9.56
CA ARG A 310 -5.36 0.70 -10.36
C ARG A 310 -4.45 0.61 -11.58
N LEU A 311 -5.05 0.43 -12.76
CA LEU A 311 -4.38 0.42 -14.05
C LEU A 311 -4.22 1.87 -14.53
N LEU A 312 -3.06 2.46 -14.23
CA LEU A 312 -2.78 3.87 -14.51
C LEU A 312 -2.22 4.07 -15.93
N ALA A 313 -2.79 5.03 -16.65
CA ALA A 313 -2.21 5.66 -17.84
C ALA A 313 -1.97 7.15 -17.55
N SER A 314 -1.04 7.80 -18.24
CA SER A 314 -0.86 9.25 -18.20
C SER A 314 -0.32 9.73 -19.56
N PRO A 315 -1.19 10.18 -20.48
CA PRO A 315 -0.80 10.50 -21.86
C PRO A 315 0.34 11.52 -21.98
N ALA A 316 0.45 12.47 -21.03
CA ALA A 316 1.53 13.45 -21.02
C ALA A 316 2.90 12.86 -20.63
N ILE A 317 2.92 11.79 -19.82
CA ILE A 317 4.15 11.06 -19.49
C ILE A 317 4.46 10.06 -20.61
N GLU A 318 3.45 9.37 -21.15
CA GLU A 318 3.58 8.46 -22.29
C GLU A 318 4.13 9.17 -23.54
N GLU A 319 3.66 10.38 -23.86
CA GLU A 319 4.22 11.22 -24.93
C GLU A 319 5.69 11.59 -24.67
N TYR A 320 6.08 11.79 -23.40
CA TYR A 320 7.45 12.15 -23.02
C TYR A 320 8.42 10.96 -23.07
N VAL A 321 8.00 9.78 -22.59
CA VAL A 321 8.87 8.58 -22.48
C VAL A 321 8.77 7.61 -23.66
N GLY A 322 7.65 7.60 -24.41
CA GLY A 322 7.45 6.74 -25.58
C GLY A 322 8.25 7.17 -26.81
N ASP A 323 8.02 6.52 -27.95
CA ASP A 323 8.77 6.74 -29.20
C ASP A 323 10.29 6.66 -29.00
N ARG A 324 10.77 5.55 -28.41
CA ARG A 324 12.22 5.26 -28.25
C ARG A 324 12.63 4.06 -29.10
N PRO A 325 12.90 4.24 -30.41
CA PRO A 325 13.11 3.14 -31.35
C PRO A 325 14.21 2.16 -30.91
N GLY A 326 13.87 0.89 -30.78
CA GLY A 326 14.80 -0.17 -30.34
C GLY A 326 15.05 -0.21 -28.83
N SER A 327 14.33 0.59 -28.02
CA SER A 327 14.33 0.50 -26.55
C SER A 327 12.95 0.19 -26.00
N VAL A 328 12.90 -0.47 -24.84
CA VAL A 328 11.73 -0.49 -23.96
C VAL A 328 11.67 0.86 -23.25
N SER A 329 10.47 1.34 -22.97
CA SER A 329 10.22 2.43 -22.01
C SER A 329 9.31 1.90 -20.91
N ALA A 330 9.78 1.99 -19.67
CA ALA A 330 9.17 1.31 -18.53
C ALA A 330 9.05 2.21 -17.30
N VAL A 331 8.05 1.93 -16.46
CA VAL A 331 7.95 2.45 -15.10
C VAL A 331 7.85 1.31 -14.09
N MET A 332 8.56 1.43 -12.97
CA MET A 332 8.50 0.51 -11.84
C MET A 332 7.90 1.25 -10.65
N ILE A 333 6.75 0.80 -10.18
CA ILE A 333 5.95 1.45 -9.14
C ILE A 333 5.93 0.58 -7.88
N ARG A 334 6.04 1.21 -6.71
CA ARG A 334 5.84 0.57 -5.40
C ARG A 334 5.30 1.61 -4.41
N TYR A 335 4.22 1.31 -3.70
CA TYR A 335 3.65 2.19 -2.67
C TYR A 335 4.40 2.10 -1.32
N LYS A 336 5.73 2.14 -1.43
CA LYS A 336 6.74 2.18 -0.37
C LYS A 336 8.01 2.70 -1.02
N GLU A 337 8.50 3.85 -0.57
CA GLU A 337 9.57 4.62 -1.21
C GLU A 337 10.80 3.75 -1.45
N LEU A 338 11.46 3.90 -2.60
CA LEU A 338 12.72 3.28 -2.98
C LEU A 338 13.88 4.11 -2.43
N TRP A 339 14.83 3.47 -1.72
CA TRP A 339 15.97 4.16 -1.09
C TRP A 339 17.30 3.70 -1.71
N GLY A 340 18.17 4.65 -2.06
CA GLY A 340 19.50 4.44 -2.65
C GLY A 340 20.65 5.15 -1.92
N ASP A 341 20.36 6.03 -0.96
CA ASP A 341 21.32 6.83 -0.17
C ASP A 341 21.44 6.38 1.31
N GLN A 342 20.74 5.31 1.71
CA GLN A 342 20.67 4.78 3.08
C GLN A 342 21.67 3.62 3.34
N GLY A 343 22.59 3.36 2.41
CA GLY A 343 23.66 2.38 2.55
C GLY A 343 23.15 0.94 2.67
N ALA A 344 23.22 0.37 3.88
CA ALA A 344 22.78 -1.01 4.14
C ALA A 344 21.24 -1.19 4.12
N GLU A 345 20.48 -0.08 4.20
CA GLU A 345 19.02 -0.06 4.12
C GLU A 345 18.51 0.33 2.73
N ASN A 346 19.38 0.31 1.72
CA ASN A 346 18.99 0.53 0.32
C ASN A 346 18.11 -0.61 -0.20
N ASP A 347 17.17 -0.27 -1.07
CA ASP A 347 16.62 -1.21 -2.03
C ASP A 347 17.61 -1.39 -3.20
N GLN A 348 17.49 -2.48 -3.96
CA GLN A 348 18.07 -2.57 -5.30
C GLN A 348 16.94 -2.84 -6.27
N LEU A 349 16.77 -1.94 -7.25
CA LEU A 349 15.78 -2.03 -8.31
C LEU A 349 16.56 -2.27 -9.60
N LEU A 350 16.50 -3.49 -10.13
CA LEU A 350 17.38 -3.91 -11.21
C LEU A 350 16.62 -4.17 -12.50
N ILE A 351 17.25 -3.82 -13.62
CA ILE A 351 16.79 -4.13 -14.98
C ILE A 351 17.89 -4.96 -15.64
N ASN A 352 17.59 -6.22 -15.97
CA ASN A 352 18.56 -7.19 -16.46
C ASN A 352 19.83 -7.29 -15.58
N GLY A 353 19.67 -7.17 -14.25
CA GLY A 353 20.76 -7.17 -13.27
C GLY A 353 21.51 -5.84 -13.06
N LEU A 354 21.21 -4.77 -13.83
CA LEU A 354 21.71 -3.43 -13.56
C LEU A 354 20.82 -2.75 -12.51
N ASN A 355 21.34 -2.50 -11.29
CA ASN A 355 20.63 -1.66 -10.32
C ASN A 355 20.57 -0.20 -10.79
N VAL A 356 19.37 0.31 -11.05
CA VAL A 356 19.13 1.71 -11.45
C VAL A 356 18.82 2.62 -10.25
N CYS A 357 18.55 2.05 -9.08
CA CYS A 357 18.29 2.80 -7.85
C CYS A 357 19.60 3.13 -7.13
N THR A 358 20.20 4.26 -7.51
CA THR A 358 21.48 4.78 -6.99
C THR A 358 21.27 5.85 -5.91
N GLU A 359 22.35 6.32 -5.27
CA GLU A 359 22.31 7.46 -4.34
C GLU A 359 21.74 8.73 -4.98
N VAL A 360 22.07 8.98 -6.26
CA VAL A 360 21.60 10.16 -7.02
C VAL A 360 20.15 10.03 -7.47
N LEU A 361 19.71 8.81 -7.81
CA LEU A 361 18.39 8.57 -8.42
C LEU A 361 17.32 8.14 -7.39
N CYS A 362 17.70 7.56 -6.25
CA CYS A 362 16.81 7.18 -5.17
C CYS A 362 17.14 7.82 -3.80
N PRO A 363 17.46 9.13 -3.69
CA PRO A 363 17.73 9.71 -2.38
C PRO A 363 16.45 9.73 -1.53
N ILE A 364 16.53 9.44 -0.22
CA ILE A 364 15.36 9.33 0.66
C ILE A 364 14.54 10.63 0.71
N SER A 365 15.19 11.77 0.48
CA SER A 365 14.58 13.10 0.39
C SER A 365 13.63 13.26 -0.80
N LYS A 366 13.81 12.48 -1.88
CA LYS A 366 12.97 12.49 -3.09
C LYS A 366 11.72 11.60 -2.97
N GLN A 367 11.74 10.63 -2.03
CA GLN A 367 10.61 9.74 -1.74
C GLN A 367 10.10 8.98 -2.99
N VAL A 368 11.00 8.32 -3.72
CA VAL A 368 10.67 7.69 -5.02
C VAL A 368 9.67 6.53 -4.86
N ASN A 369 8.45 6.69 -5.38
CA ASN A 369 7.45 5.61 -5.49
C ASN A 369 7.28 5.09 -6.91
N ALA A 370 7.63 5.87 -7.93
CA ALA A 370 7.61 5.46 -9.34
C ALA A 370 8.94 5.83 -10.00
N PHE A 371 9.62 4.84 -10.59
CA PHE A 371 10.90 5.01 -11.27
C PHE A 371 10.73 4.70 -12.76
N PHE A 372 10.92 5.71 -13.62
CA PHE A 372 10.90 5.59 -15.07
C PHE A 372 12.30 5.29 -15.62
N ALA A 373 12.37 4.31 -16.51
CA ALA A 373 13.58 3.86 -17.19
C ALA A 373 13.30 3.78 -18.70
N PHE A 374 13.98 4.63 -19.46
CA PHE A 374 13.83 4.77 -20.91
C PHE A 374 15.11 5.37 -21.48
N ASP A 375 15.42 5.10 -22.75
CA ASP A 375 16.49 5.78 -23.49
C ASP A 375 16.08 7.26 -23.66
N ARG A 376 16.55 8.14 -22.78
CA ARG A 376 16.07 9.52 -22.65
C ARG A 376 16.58 10.36 -23.80
N ASN A 377 17.81 10.13 -24.24
CA ASN A 377 18.52 10.93 -25.24
C ASN A 377 18.47 10.34 -26.69
N ARG A 378 18.03 9.08 -26.84
CA ARG A 378 17.96 8.29 -28.08
C ARG A 378 19.32 7.88 -28.67
N ASP A 379 20.31 7.58 -27.83
CA ASP A 379 21.67 7.19 -28.24
C ASP A 379 22.01 5.71 -28.04
N GLY A 380 21.13 4.92 -27.42
CA GLY A 380 21.35 3.48 -27.18
C GLY A 380 22.30 3.15 -26.03
N GLN A 381 22.49 4.07 -25.07
CA GLN A 381 23.31 3.87 -23.87
C GLN A 381 22.51 4.14 -22.59
N THR A 382 23.15 3.91 -21.44
CA THR A 382 22.55 4.08 -20.11
C THR A 382 23.41 5.03 -19.30
N ASP A 383 22.82 6.11 -18.80
CA ASP A 383 23.46 7.12 -17.96
C ASP A 383 22.67 7.29 -16.65
N LEU A 384 23.24 6.72 -15.58
CA LEU A 384 22.70 6.81 -14.23
C LEU A 384 23.32 7.94 -13.40
N SER A 385 24.09 8.85 -14.01
CA SER A 385 24.82 9.91 -13.30
C SER A 385 23.97 11.13 -12.95
N GLU A 386 22.92 11.40 -13.72
CA GLU A 386 22.02 12.55 -13.56
C GLU A 386 20.55 12.10 -13.67
N PRO A 387 19.63 12.66 -12.85
CA PRO A 387 18.20 12.37 -12.94
C PRO A 387 17.59 12.89 -14.26
N ASP A 388 16.45 12.34 -14.66
CA ASP A 388 15.67 12.93 -15.76
C ASP A 388 15.21 14.36 -15.38
N PRO A 389 15.49 15.39 -16.20
CA PRO A 389 15.26 16.78 -15.80
C PRO A 389 13.79 17.20 -15.78
N VAL A 390 12.86 16.39 -16.32
CA VAL A 390 11.42 16.70 -16.38
C VAL A 390 10.65 15.88 -15.34
N LEU A 391 10.68 14.56 -15.44
CA LEU A 391 9.93 13.66 -14.56
C LEU A 391 10.40 13.77 -13.11
N SER A 392 11.70 13.96 -12.88
CA SER A 392 12.26 14.05 -11.53
C SER A 392 11.95 15.38 -10.83
N GLN A 393 11.21 16.31 -11.46
CA GLN A 393 10.63 17.48 -10.79
C GLN A 393 9.26 17.20 -10.15
N LEU A 394 8.57 16.14 -10.58
CA LEU A 394 7.26 15.74 -10.04
C LEU A 394 7.44 15.06 -8.66
N PRO A 395 6.48 15.16 -7.73
CA PRO A 395 6.57 14.49 -6.43
C PRO A 395 6.54 12.97 -6.60
N PHE A 396 7.33 12.24 -5.81
CA PHE A 396 7.44 10.77 -5.79
C PHE A 396 7.86 10.07 -7.12
N ILE A 397 7.88 10.77 -8.25
CA ILE A 397 8.28 10.26 -9.57
C ILE A 397 9.77 10.56 -9.82
N GLN A 398 10.50 9.56 -10.29
CA GLN A 398 11.89 9.66 -10.73
C GLN A 398 12.01 9.21 -12.19
N GLY A 399 12.91 9.81 -12.97
CA GLY A 399 13.37 9.23 -14.24
C GLY A 399 14.90 9.08 -14.29
N ALA A 400 15.38 8.18 -15.15
CA ALA A 400 16.80 7.99 -15.45
C ALA A 400 16.99 7.56 -16.92
N ASP A 401 18.19 7.81 -17.47
CA ASP A 401 18.56 7.43 -18.84
C ASP A 401 18.96 5.95 -18.88
N VAL A 402 18.10 5.09 -19.43
CA VAL A 402 18.29 3.63 -19.40
C VAL A 402 17.87 2.99 -20.72
N PHE A 403 18.86 2.64 -21.54
CA PHE A 403 18.62 1.83 -22.74
C PHE A 403 18.33 0.36 -22.39
N ILE A 404 17.24 -0.17 -22.94
CA ILE A 404 16.75 -1.54 -22.70
C ILE A 404 16.39 -2.16 -24.07
N PRO A 405 17.24 -3.01 -24.69
CA PRO A 405 17.05 -3.46 -26.08
C PRO A 405 15.67 -4.10 -26.38
N ALA A 406 14.89 -3.44 -27.24
CA ALA A 406 13.55 -3.86 -27.66
C ALA A 406 13.48 -4.38 -29.10
N SER A 407 12.30 -4.87 -29.48
CA SER A 407 11.99 -5.32 -30.84
C SER A 407 10.50 -5.45 -31.07
N SER A 408 10.04 -5.22 -32.30
CA SER A 408 8.66 -5.51 -32.73
C SER A 408 8.65 -6.54 -33.88
N PRO A 409 8.03 -7.72 -33.71
CA PRO A 409 7.50 -8.27 -32.44
C PRO A 409 8.63 -8.57 -31.44
N PRO A 410 8.32 -8.61 -30.12
CA PRO A 410 9.30 -8.95 -29.09
C PRO A 410 10.00 -10.29 -29.32
N ASN A 411 11.32 -10.30 -29.15
CA ASN A 411 12.20 -11.44 -29.41
C ASN A 411 13.02 -11.90 -28.19
N ALA A 412 12.96 -11.14 -27.08
CA ALA A 412 13.70 -11.39 -25.85
C ALA A 412 12.86 -11.06 -24.61
N THR A 413 13.40 -11.41 -23.44
CA THR A 413 12.82 -11.11 -22.13
C THR A 413 13.64 -10.02 -21.44
N VAL A 414 12.95 -9.02 -20.87
CA VAL A 414 13.52 -8.10 -19.88
C VAL A 414 13.17 -8.63 -18.49
N SER A 415 14.18 -8.74 -17.62
CA SER A 415 14.03 -9.09 -16.21
C SER A 415 13.99 -7.82 -15.38
N PHE A 416 12.83 -7.47 -14.84
CA PHE A 416 12.72 -6.46 -13.79
C PHE A 416 12.84 -7.15 -12.43
N GLN A 417 13.64 -6.58 -11.52
CA GLN A 417 14.00 -7.21 -10.25
C GLN A 417 13.94 -6.20 -9.09
N LEU A 418 13.58 -6.67 -7.90
CA LEU A 418 13.57 -5.87 -6.69
C LEU A 418 14.08 -6.66 -5.48
N ILE A 419 15.23 -6.25 -4.96
CA ILE A 419 15.72 -6.65 -3.64
C ILE A 419 15.26 -5.57 -2.65
N SER A 420 14.34 -5.93 -1.77
CA SER A 420 13.67 -5.00 -0.87
C SER A 420 14.47 -4.79 0.41
N ARG A 421 14.63 -3.54 0.86
CA ARG A 421 15.18 -3.23 2.21
C ARG A 421 14.34 -3.82 3.35
N GLY A 422 13.07 -4.13 3.08
CA GLY A 422 12.18 -4.85 4.01
C GLY A 422 12.51 -6.34 4.18
N GLY A 423 13.54 -6.84 3.50
CA GLY A 423 13.88 -8.26 3.44
C GLY A 423 13.00 -9.04 2.47
N GLY A 424 12.95 -10.36 2.67
CA GLY A 424 12.39 -11.31 1.72
C GLY A 424 13.42 -11.79 0.69
N PRO A 425 13.00 -12.63 -0.28
CA PRO A 425 13.83 -12.98 -1.43
C PRO A 425 13.94 -11.81 -2.43
N GLU A 426 14.83 -11.94 -3.42
CA GLU A 426 14.70 -11.15 -4.65
C GLU A 426 13.35 -11.43 -5.30
N ARG A 427 12.67 -10.38 -5.75
CA ARG A 427 11.41 -10.45 -6.50
C ARG A 427 11.71 -10.19 -7.97
N THR A 428 11.18 -11.01 -8.88
CA THR A 428 11.55 -10.97 -10.30
C THR A 428 10.31 -11.03 -11.19
N LEU A 429 10.19 -10.08 -12.11
CA LEU A 429 9.12 -9.99 -13.10
C LEU A 429 9.71 -9.92 -14.52
N ASN A 430 9.83 -11.10 -15.13
CA ASN A 430 10.16 -11.28 -16.54
C ASN A 430 9.02 -10.77 -17.43
N VAL A 431 9.30 -9.98 -18.47
CA VAL A 431 8.34 -9.50 -19.47
C VAL A 431 8.97 -9.51 -20.88
N PRO A 432 8.20 -9.53 -21.98
CA PRO A 432 8.73 -9.34 -23.33
C PRO A 432 9.40 -7.98 -23.51
N ASN A 433 10.38 -7.89 -24.43
CA ASN A 433 11.04 -6.63 -24.78
C ASN A 433 10.21 -5.76 -25.75
N TRP A 434 9.05 -5.31 -25.26
CA TRP A 434 8.09 -4.45 -25.94
C TRP A 434 8.70 -3.15 -26.48
N GLU A 435 8.26 -2.70 -27.65
CA GLU A 435 8.93 -1.67 -28.44
C GLU A 435 8.29 -0.30 -28.18
N ALA A 436 9.06 0.66 -27.64
CA ALA A 436 8.52 1.94 -27.15
C ALA A 436 7.85 2.83 -28.22
N THR A 437 7.95 2.49 -29.51
CA THR A 437 7.22 3.17 -30.60
C THR A 437 5.76 2.71 -30.75
N ALA A 438 5.36 1.61 -30.10
CA ALA A 438 3.99 1.06 -30.11
C ALA A 438 3.47 0.60 -28.73
N ASP A 439 4.37 0.42 -27.76
CA ASP A 439 4.08 -0.23 -26.48
C ASP A 439 4.70 0.56 -25.30
N GLY A 440 4.21 0.34 -24.08
CA GLY A 440 4.82 0.85 -22.83
C GLY A 440 4.66 -0.14 -21.68
N VAL A 441 5.59 -0.17 -20.72
CA VAL A 441 5.63 -1.21 -19.67
C VAL A 441 5.46 -0.62 -18.27
N THR A 442 4.55 -1.19 -17.47
CA THR A 442 4.40 -0.86 -16.04
C THR A 442 4.64 -2.10 -15.20
N ILE A 443 5.53 -2.00 -14.21
CA ILE A 443 5.85 -3.04 -13.24
C ILE A 443 5.37 -2.58 -11.87
N GLN A 444 4.33 -3.20 -11.33
CA GLN A 444 3.81 -2.92 -9.99
C GLN A 444 4.38 -3.95 -9.00
N TRP A 445 5.16 -3.46 -8.03
CA TRP A 445 5.70 -4.23 -6.93
C TRP A 445 4.80 -4.16 -5.70
N ASN A 446 4.71 -5.26 -4.95
CA ASN A 446 4.06 -5.25 -3.64
C ASN A 446 4.84 -4.34 -2.67
N ASP A 447 4.13 -3.63 -1.80
CA ASP A 447 4.77 -2.83 -0.74
C ASP A 447 5.36 -3.70 0.38
N PHE A 448 4.72 -4.81 0.75
CA PHE A 448 5.16 -5.72 1.82
C PHE A 448 5.10 -7.20 1.41
#